data_AF-A0A8T4KGH0-F1
#
_entry.id   AF-A0A8T4KGH0-F1
#
_cell.length_a   1.000
_cell.length_b   1.000
_cell.length_c   1.000
_cell.angle_alpha   90.00
_cell.angle_beta   90.00
_cell.angle_gamma   90.00
#
_symmetry.space_group_name_H-M   'P 1'
#
loop_
_entity.id
_entity.type
_entity.pdbx_description
1 polymer ?
#
loop_
_entity_poly.entity_id
_entity_poly.type
_entity_poly.pdbx_seq_one_letter_code
_entity_poly.pdbx_strand_id
1 'polypeptide(L)'
;MTNYVYLGDHEFDPYTNLAIDETLLERTKSGIVYLRIYSFSAPVMILAYSESPSDLKLDYIRGQGINVARRLSAGSVMYCDQKSLCYSLIGRQENMRYPNEIHREYGGKIKDVLSKIMGCDIYIGEHFSLRTRQDATGIIAGHGIKLGSGSYLYHGIIAVQPWNLNLLNSSIVLSEEELTVIPQLPYVNMPRTVIIENLLRGLTDDKHTMTGREEFNEIILAARKLASEKHGKDHWINEGRSTEQSGGHKLFTNGGFCFCVTRGDEPLL
;
A
#
# COMPACT_ATOMS: atom_id res chain seq x y z
N MET A 1 -8.32 26.04 -2.67
CA MET A 1 -8.42 25.06 -3.77
C MET A 1 -7.21 24.15 -3.67
N THR A 2 -7.40 22.83 -3.65
CA THR A 2 -6.29 21.87 -3.54
C THR A 2 -5.53 21.80 -4.86
N ASN A 3 -4.21 21.94 -4.81
CA ASN A 3 -3.33 21.76 -5.95
C ASN A 3 -2.66 20.39 -5.90
N TYR A 4 -2.92 19.54 -6.90
CA TYR A 4 -2.28 18.24 -7.02
C TYR A 4 -0.98 18.35 -7.81
N VAL A 5 0.12 17.88 -7.23
CA VAL A 5 1.43 17.80 -7.89
C VAL A 5 1.73 16.33 -8.17
N TYR A 6 1.68 15.94 -9.45
CA TYR A 6 1.93 14.57 -9.87
C TYR A 6 3.43 14.34 -10.12
N LEU A 7 3.99 13.32 -9.47
CA LEU A 7 5.41 12.98 -9.58
C LEU A 7 5.75 12.10 -10.79
N GLY A 8 4.76 11.62 -11.55
CA GLY A 8 4.96 10.66 -12.64
C GLY A 8 4.78 9.20 -12.22
N ASP A 9 4.84 8.31 -13.21
CA ASP A 9 4.85 6.85 -13.04
C ASP A 9 6.30 6.37 -13.07
N HIS A 10 6.83 6.02 -11.91
CA HIS A 10 8.24 5.66 -11.77
C HIS A 10 8.41 4.32 -11.05
N GLU A 11 9.49 3.64 -11.42
CA GLU A 11 9.94 2.41 -10.78
C GLU A 11 11.21 2.67 -9.97
N PHE A 12 11.21 2.24 -8.71
CA PHE A 12 12.36 2.33 -7.82
C PHE A 12 12.50 1.05 -6.97
N ASP A 13 13.68 0.87 -6.36
CA ASP A 13 13.85 -0.18 -5.36
C ASP A 13 12.92 0.06 -4.15
N PRO A 14 12.59 -0.99 -3.39
CA PRO A 14 11.62 -0.87 -2.30
C PRO A 14 11.96 0.17 -1.25
N TYR A 15 13.24 0.33 -0.92
CA TYR A 15 13.70 1.22 0.13
C TYR A 15 13.59 2.68 -0.32
N THR A 16 14.02 2.97 -1.56
CA THR A 16 13.84 4.30 -2.16
C THR A 16 12.35 4.66 -2.29
N ASN A 17 11.50 3.73 -2.73
CA ASN A 17 10.06 4.00 -2.89
C ASN A 17 9.39 4.45 -1.58
N LEU A 18 9.70 3.77 -0.47
CA LEU A 18 9.19 4.11 0.86
C LEU A 18 9.82 5.39 1.41
N ALA A 19 11.10 5.63 1.13
CA ALA A 19 11.78 6.86 1.53
C ALA A 19 11.27 8.09 0.77
N ILE A 20 10.79 7.96 -0.46
CA ILE A 20 10.13 9.08 -1.19
C ILE A 20 8.84 9.49 -0.46
N ASP A 21 8.03 8.53 0.02
CA ASP A 21 6.80 8.85 0.77
C ASP A 21 7.13 9.64 2.05
N GLU A 22 8.17 9.22 2.79
CA GLU A 22 8.64 9.93 3.99
C GLU A 22 9.21 11.32 3.67
N THR A 23 10.04 11.42 2.62
CA THR A 23 10.63 12.69 2.16
C THR A 23 9.54 13.70 1.79
N LEU A 24 8.48 13.25 1.11
CA LEU A 24 7.36 14.11 0.74
C LEU A 24 6.53 14.51 1.96
N LEU A 25 6.34 13.61 2.93
CA LEU A 25 5.58 13.89 4.15
C LEU A 25 6.18 15.07 4.93
N GLU A 26 7.50 15.16 4.97
CA GLU A 26 8.27 16.26 5.59
C GLU A 26 8.25 17.57 4.77
N ARG A 27 8.03 17.48 3.45
CA ARG A 27 8.02 18.62 2.51
C ARG A 27 6.63 19.17 2.22
N THR A 28 5.58 18.65 2.87
CA THR A 28 4.19 19.08 2.62
C THR A 28 3.97 20.57 2.92
N LYS A 29 3.34 21.26 1.96
CA LYS A 29 2.99 22.68 2.06
C LYS A 29 1.47 22.85 2.05
N SER A 30 1.00 23.96 2.60
CA SER A 30 -0.43 24.28 2.62
C SER A 30 -1.03 24.28 1.22
N GLY A 31 -2.21 23.69 1.05
CA GLY A 31 -2.91 23.61 -0.23
C GLY A 31 -2.28 22.70 -1.30
N ILE A 32 -1.15 22.03 -1.04
CA ILE A 32 -0.49 21.10 -1.97
C ILE A 32 -0.72 19.65 -1.54
N VAL A 33 -1.08 18.80 -2.50
CA VAL A 33 -1.10 17.33 -2.35
C VAL A 33 -0.20 16.72 -3.41
N TYR A 34 0.86 16.04 -2.99
CA TYR A 34 1.67 15.25 -3.90
C TYR A 34 0.96 13.94 -4.22
N LEU A 35 0.88 13.60 -5.50
CA LEU A 35 0.35 12.34 -6.01
C LEU A 35 1.48 11.56 -6.66
N ARG A 36 1.61 10.29 -6.29
CA ARG A 36 2.53 9.34 -6.92
C ARG A 36 1.75 8.16 -7.45
N ILE A 37 2.12 7.69 -8.63
CA ILE A 37 1.87 6.31 -9.06
C ILE A 37 3.23 5.66 -9.24
N TYR A 38 3.42 4.44 -8.78
CA TYR A 38 4.73 3.80 -8.83
C TYR A 38 4.64 2.27 -8.83
N SER A 39 5.77 1.66 -9.17
CA SER A 39 6.02 0.23 -9.04
C SER A 39 7.38 -0.03 -8.39
N PHE A 40 7.59 -1.27 -7.98
CA PHE A 40 8.81 -1.73 -7.33
C PHE A 40 9.68 -2.46 -8.35
N SER A 41 10.96 -2.10 -8.44
CA SER A 41 11.92 -2.74 -9.36
C SER A 41 12.30 -4.17 -8.96
N ALA A 42 11.93 -4.59 -7.74
CA ALA A 42 12.12 -5.93 -7.23
C ALA A 42 10.95 -6.31 -6.29
N PRO A 43 10.60 -7.60 -6.19
CA PRO A 43 9.54 -8.03 -5.29
C PRO A 43 9.90 -7.74 -3.83
N VAL A 44 8.88 -7.41 -3.02
CA VAL A 44 9.05 -7.03 -1.62
C VAL A 44 7.86 -7.44 -0.75
N MET A 45 8.16 -7.90 0.47
CA MET A 45 7.24 -7.98 1.59
C MET A 45 7.42 -6.73 2.48
N ILE A 46 6.36 -5.94 2.67
CA ILE A 46 6.38 -4.66 3.37
C ILE A 46 5.61 -4.78 4.68
N LEU A 47 6.33 -4.84 5.80
CA LEU A 47 5.79 -4.77 7.15
C LEU A 47 5.12 -3.40 7.39
N ALA A 48 3.98 -3.40 8.08
CA ALA A 48 3.40 -2.16 8.59
C ALA A 48 4.22 -1.61 9.76
N TYR A 49 4.02 -0.34 10.12
CA TYR A 49 4.85 0.35 11.11
C TYR A 49 5.08 -0.45 12.41
N SER A 50 4.03 -1.00 13.01
CA SER A 50 4.11 -1.76 14.27
C SER A 50 4.07 -3.28 14.09
N GLU A 51 4.11 -3.78 12.86
CA GLU A 51 3.98 -5.21 12.55
C GLU A 51 5.23 -5.98 12.96
N SER A 52 5.07 -7.19 13.51
CA SER A 52 6.22 -7.96 13.95
C SER A 52 6.93 -8.57 12.73
N PRO A 53 8.27 -8.53 12.66
CA PRO A 53 8.99 -9.32 11.66
C PRO A 53 8.71 -10.83 11.77
N SER A 54 8.28 -11.30 12.95
CA SER A 54 7.92 -12.70 13.21
C SER A 54 6.65 -13.16 12.50
N ASP A 55 5.83 -12.22 12.00
CA ASP A 55 4.65 -12.53 11.16
C ASP A 55 5.06 -13.04 9.77
N LEU A 56 6.36 -12.99 9.46
CA LEU A 56 6.96 -13.40 8.20
C LEU A 56 8.02 -14.48 8.39
N LYS A 57 8.06 -15.44 7.46
CA LYS A 57 9.14 -16.42 7.33
C LYS A 57 10.33 -15.79 6.61
N LEU A 58 11.06 -14.90 7.30
CA LEU A 58 12.10 -14.04 6.72
C LEU A 58 13.17 -14.81 5.93
N ASP A 59 13.63 -15.96 6.43
CA ASP A 59 14.65 -16.77 5.75
C ASP A 59 14.14 -17.35 4.44
N TYR A 60 12.89 -17.83 4.42
CA TYR A 60 12.23 -18.29 3.21
C TYR A 60 12.09 -17.15 2.19
N ILE A 61 11.57 -15.99 2.63
CA ILE A 61 11.36 -14.82 1.78
C ILE A 61 12.67 -14.38 1.12
N ARG A 62 13.74 -14.25 1.92
CA ARG A 62 15.07 -13.88 1.42
C ARG A 62 15.64 -14.94 0.47
N GLY A 63 15.44 -16.22 0.78
CA GLY A 63 15.83 -17.34 -0.09
C GLY A 63 15.11 -17.36 -1.44
N GLN A 64 13.92 -16.76 -1.54
CA GLN A 64 13.19 -16.55 -2.80
C GLN A 64 13.60 -15.27 -3.54
N GLY A 65 14.62 -14.54 -3.05
CA GLY A 65 15.06 -13.27 -3.66
C GLY A 65 14.08 -12.12 -3.46
N ILE A 66 13.21 -12.19 -2.45
CA ILE A 66 12.22 -11.16 -2.14
C ILE A 66 12.78 -10.26 -1.04
N ASN A 67 12.67 -8.95 -1.26
CA ASN A 67 13.11 -7.96 -0.28
C ASN A 67 12.15 -7.93 0.92
N VAL A 68 12.65 -7.47 2.06
CA VAL A 68 11.81 -7.15 3.22
C VAL A 68 12.01 -5.68 3.55
N ALA A 69 10.92 -4.95 3.73
CA ALA A 69 10.94 -3.53 4.08
C ALA A 69 9.87 -3.22 5.14
N ARG A 70 9.91 -2.02 5.72
CA ARG A 70 8.91 -1.52 6.68
C ARG A 70 8.45 -0.13 6.29
N ARG A 71 7.13 0.09 6.26
CA ARG A 71 6.52 1.39 5.94
C ARG A 71 6.15 2.18 7.19
N LEU A 72 5.90 3.48 7.02
CA LEU A 72 5.50 4.39 8.11
C LEU A 72 4.04 4.24 8.55
N SER A 73 3.17 3.75 7.68
CA SER A 73 1.73 3.63 7.95
C SER A 73 1.41 2.37 8.74
N ALA A 74 0.29 2.42 9.47
CA ALA A 74 -0.28 1.26 10.14
C ALA A 74 -0.97 0.32 9.12
N GLY A 75 -1.54 -0.79 9.61
CA GLY A 75 -2.22 -1.82 8.83
C GLY A 75 -1.46 -3.15 8.90
N SER A 76 -1.67 -4.02 7.91
CA SER A 76 -1.06 -5.35 7.84
C SER A 76 0.06 -5.42 6.80
N VAL A 77 0.77 -6.55 6.72
CA VAL A 77 1.85 -6.77 5.73
C VAL A 77 1.32 -6.67 4.29
N MET A 78 2.14 -6.15 3.37
CA MET A 78 1.83 -6.08 1.94
C MET A 78 2.85 -6.82 1.11
N TYR A 79 2.41 -7.46 0.02
CA TYR A 79 3.30 -7.94 -1.03
C TYR A 79 3.20 -7.04 -2.26
N CYS A 80 4.36 -6.67 -2.82
CA CYS A 80 4.43 -5.94 -4.07
C CYS A 80 5.40 -6.63 -5.03
N ASP A 81 5.02 -6.75 -6.29
CA ASP A 81 5.87 -7.11 -7.40
C ASP A 81 5.48 -6.29 -8.64
N GLN A 82 5.95 -6.68 -9.83
CA GLN A 82 5.61 -6.02 -11.09
C GLN A 82 4.12 -6.15 -11.47
N LYS A 83 3.37 -7.03 -10.79
CA LYS A 83 1.92 -7.20 -10.95
C LYS A 83 1.12 -6.31 -10.01
N SER A 84 1.80 -5.39 -9.33
CA SER A 84 1.20 -4.40 -8.44
C SER A 84 1.33 -2.99 -9.02
N LEU A 85 0.23 -2.23 -8.93
CA LEU A 85 0.23 -0.79 -9.12
C LEU A 85 0.05 -0.12 -7.76
N CYS A 86 1.02 0.70 -7.36
CA CYS A 86 0.99 1.41 -6.09
C CYS A 86 0.78 2.90 -6.32
N TYR A 87 0.20 3.57 -5.32
CA TYR A 87 -0.03 5.01 -5.36
C TYR A 87 0.05 5.61 -3.97
N SER A 88 0.37 6.89 -3.91
CA SER A 88 0.31 7.65 -2.65
C SER A 88 -0.14 9.10 -2.88
N LEU A 89 -0.91 9.61 -1.92
CA LEU A 89 -1.35 10.99 -1.79
C LEU A 89 -0.81 11.53 -0.46
N ILE A 90 -0.01 12.60 -0.54
CA ILE A 90 0.67 13.19 0.60
C ILE A 90 0.36 14.67 0.68
N GLY A 91 -0.24 15.13 1.77
CA GLY A 91 -0.70 16.51 1.92
C GLY A 91 -0.79 16.97 3.38
N ARG A 92 -1.26 18.21 3.60
CA ARG A 92 -1.47 18.75 4.95
C ARG A 92 -2.84 18.41 5.51
N GLN A 93 -2.92 18.25 6.83
CA GLN A 93 -4.16 18.00 7.58
C GLN A 93 -4.98 19.30 7.77
N GLU A 94 -5.36 19.95 6.68
CA GLU A 94 -6.12 21.20 6.73
C GLU A 94 -7.61 20.93 6.91
N ASN A 95 -8.15 20.08 6.03
CA ASN A 95 -9.58 19.76 5.97
C ASN A 95 -9.88 18.30 6.35
N MET A 96 -8.85 17.45 6.47
CA MET A 96 -8.96 16.05 6.86
C MET A 96 -7.96 15.77 7.97
N ARG A 97 -8.46 15.47 9.17
CA ARG A 97 -7.64 15.29 10.37
C ARG A 97 -7.63 13.84 10.83
N TYR A 98 -8.66 13.08 10.47
CA TYR A 98 -8.80 11.69 10.91
C TYR A 98 -8.58 10.71 9.75
N PRO A 99 -8.00 9.52 10.01
CA PRO A 99 -7.76 8.52 8.96
C PRO A 99 -9.02 8.14 8.18
N ASN A 100 -10.17 8.06 8.86
CA ASN A 100 -11.45 7.74 8.25
C ASN A 100 -11.93 8.82 7.26
N GLU A 101 -11.62 10.09 7.51
CA GLU A 101 -11.96 11.19 6.58
C GLU A 101 -11.11 11.09 5.32
N ILE A 102 -9.80 10.91 5.49
CA ILE A 102 -8.84 10.74 4.40
C ILE A 102 -9.22 9.53 3.53
N HIS A 103 -9.57 8.40 4.16
CA HIS A 103 -9.99 7.21 3.43
C HIS A 103 -11.33 7.39 2.72
N ARG A 104 -12.31 8.06 3.33
CA ARG A 104 -13.58 8.34 2.63
C ARG A 104 -13.37 9.21 1.40
N GLU A 105 -12.52 10.23 1.50
CA GLU A 105 -12.20 11.11 0.37
C GLU A 105 -11.49 10.34 -0.76
N TYR A 106 -10.31 9.78 -0.48
CA TYR A 106 -9.49 9.18 -1.53
C TYR A 106 -9.95 7.77 -1.90
N GLY A 107 -10.30 6.95 -0.91
CA GLY A 107 -10.88 5.63 -1.14
C GLY A 107 -12.20 5.71 -1.89
N GLY A 108 -13.04 6.73 -1.61
CA GLY A 108 -14.28 6.97 -2.36
C GLY A 108 -14.03 7.25 -3.84
N LYS A 109 -13.09 8.14 -4.16
CA LYS A 109 -12.68 8.44 -5.54
C LYS A 109 -12.08 7.24 -6.26
N ILE A 110 -11.18 6.51 -5.61
CA ILE A 110 -10.57 5.30 -6.17
C ILE A 110 -11.63 4.23 -6.40
N LYS A 111 -12.56 4.04 -5.47
CA LYS A 111 -13.71 3.15 -5.60
C LYS A 111 -14.54 3.49 -6.84
N ASP A 112 -14.90 4.76 -7.04
CA ASP A 112 -15.67 5.17 -8.23
C ASP A 112 -14.91 4.91 -9.54
N VAL A 113 -13.59 5.19 -9.56
CA VAL A 113 -12.73 4.87 -10.72
C VAL A 113 -12.70 3.37 -11.00
N LEU A 114 -12.42 2.57 -9.97
CA LEU A 114 -12.30 1.12 -10.12
C LEU A 114 -13.64 0.49 -10.54
N SER A 115 -14.76 0.91 -9.94
CA SER A 115 -16.10 0.41 -10.31
C SER A 115 -16.37 0.65 -11.79
N LYS A 116 -16.03 1.85 -12.28
CA LYS A 116 -16.24 2.25 -13.67
C LYS A 116 -15.39 1.42 -14.63
N ILE A 117 -14.08 1.28 -14.36
CA ILE A 117 -13.20 0.57 -15.30
C ILE A 117 -13.45 -0.94 -15.24
N MET A 118 -13.71 -1.52 -14.07
CA MET A 118 -13.96 -2.96 -13.94
C MET A 118 -15.37 -3.38 -14.35
N GLY A 119 -16.32 -2.43 -14.40
CA GLY A 119 -17.72 -2.73 -14.70
C GLY A 119 -18.42 -3.53 -13.61
N CYS A 120 -18.00 -3.40 -12.35
CA CYS A 120 -18.59 -4.07 -11.19
C CYS A 120 -18.80 -3.11 -10.01
N ASP A 121 -19.69 -3.49 -9.08
CA ASP A 121 -19.91 -2.70 -7.86
C ASP A 121 -18.74 -2.89 -6.87
N ILE A 122 -18.07 -1.79 -6.55
CA ILE A 122 -17.02 -1.73 -5.54
C ILE A 122 -17.49 -0.82 -4.41
N TYR A 123 -17.27 -1.26 -3.17
CA TYR A 123 -17.64 -0.52 -1.97
C TYR A 123 -16.45 -0.33 -1.03
N ILE A 124 -16.55 0.65 -0.13
CA ILE A 124 -15.58 0.85 0.96
C ILE A 124 -15.87 -0.22 2.02
N GLY A 125 -14.91 -1.11 2.24
CA GLY A 125 -14.96 -2.13 3.27
C GLY A 125 -14.31 -1.70 4.58
N GLU A 126 -14.21 -2.64 5.51
CA GLU A 126 -13.50 -2.42 6.77
C GLU A 126 -11.99 -2.28 6.57
N HIS A 127 -11.30 -1.76 7.58
CA HIS A 127 -9.83 -1.68 7.63
C HIS A 127 -9.19 -1.03 6.39
N PHE A 128 -9.81 0.05 5.89
CA PHE A 128 -9.34 0.85 4.76
C PHE A 128 -9.21 0.08 3.44
N SER A 129 -10.09 -0.89 3.22
CA SER A 129 -10.16 -1.68 1.98
C SER A 129 -11.24 -1.19 1.03
N LEU A 130 -11.05 -1.45 -0.27
CA LEU A 130 -12.09 -1.42 -1.29
C LEU A 130 -12.38 -2.85 -1.71
N ARG A 131 -13.66 -3.18 -1.85
CA ARG A 131 -14.11 -4.57 -2.03
C ARG A 131 -15.10 -4.72 -3.17
N THR A 132 -14.99 -5.81 -3.92
CA THR A 132 -16.00 -6.31 -4.84
C THR A 132 -16.98 -7.20 -4.08
N ARG A 133 -18.18 -7.39 -4.62
CA ARG A 133 -19.18 -8.34 -4.08
C ARG A 133 -19.00 -9.78 -4.59
N GLN A 134 -17.96 -10.05 -5.37
CA GLN A 134 -17.85 -11.28 -6.16
C GLN A 134 -17.18 -12.44 -5.42
N ASP A 135 -16.38 -12.19 -4.36
CA ASP A 135 -15.59 -13.24 -3.68
C ASP A 135 -15.64 -13.10 -2.14
N ALA A 136 -15.38 -14.18 -1.40
CA ALA A 136 -15.46 -14.25 0.07
C ALA A 136 -14.60 -13.20 0.81
N THR A 137 -13.54 -12.67 0.18
CA THR A 137 -12.76 -11.53 0.71
C THR A 137 -13.03 -10.23 -0.04
N GLY A 138 -13.17 -10.33 -1.36
CA GLY A 138 -13.51 -9.24 -2.28
C GLY A 138 -12.49 -8.10 -2.37
N ILE A 139 -11.35 -8.12 -1.65
CA ILE A 139 -10.44 -6.96 -1.59
C ILE A 139 -9.76 -6.74 -2.94
N ILE A 140 -10.06 -5.61 -3.59
CA ILE A 140 -9.46 -5.19 -4.87
C ILE A 140 -8.37 -4.13 -4.69
N ALA A 141 -8.47 -3.34 -3.63
CA ALA A 141 -7.49 -2.34 -3.27
C ALA A 141 -7.53 -2.11 -1.77
N GLY A 142 -6.44 -1.62 -1.22
CA GLY A 142 -6.46 -1.22 0.17
C GLY A 142 -5.21 -0.50 0.59
N HIS A 143 -5.33 0.06 1.78
CA HIS A 143 -4.69 1.33 2.04
C HIS A 143 -4.07 1.38 3.41
N GLY A 144 -2.92 2.05 3.46
CA GLY A 144 -2.27 2.47 4.68
C GLY A 144 -2.39 3.98 4.85
N ILE A 145 -2.52 4.42 6.10
CA ILE A 145 -2.54 5.83 6.45
C ILE A 145 -1.50 6.10 7.53
N LYS A 146 -0.72 7.17 7.36
CA LYS A 146 0.14 7.74 8.38
C LYS A 146 -0.24 9.20 8.58
N LEU A 147 -0.51 9.57 9.83
CA LEU A 147 -0.56 10.97 10.24
C LEU A 147 0.82 11.41 10.75
N GLY A 148 1.35 12.49 10.19
CA GLY A 148 2.54 13.20 10.65
C GLY A 148 2.18 14.44 11.47
N SER A 149 3.17 15.31 11.70
CA SER A 149 3.00 16.58 12.44
C SER A 149 2.25 17.62 11.57
N GLY A 150 0.94 17.44 11.42
CA GLY A 150 0.08 18.28 10.58
C GLY A 150 0.08 17.91 9.10
N SER A 151 0.60 16.74 8.74
CA SER A 151 0.59 16.16 7.39
C SER A 151 0.04 14.75 7.40
N TYR A 152 -0.35 14.21 6.25
CA TYR A 152 -0.77 12.83 6.10
C TYR A 152 -0.11 12.19 4.87
N LEU A 153 0.06 10.88 4.95
CA LEU A 153 0.35 9.98 3.84
C LEU A 153 -0.83 9.00 3.75
N TYR A 154 -1.49 8.98 2.61
CA TYR A 154 -2.46 7.98 2.21
C TYR A 154 -1.87 7.19 1.05
N HIS A 155 -1.72 5.87 1.16
CA HIS A 155 -1.21 5.08 0.05
C HIS A 155 -1.97 3.78 -0.10
N GLY A 156 -1.87 3.19 -1.28
CA GLY A 156 -2.53 1.94 -1.56
C GLY A 156 -1.90 1.21 -2.73
N ILE A 157 -2.46 0.04 -2.97
CA ILE A 157 -1.98 -0.90 -3.97
C ILE A 157 -3.18 -1.62 -4.57
N ILE A 158 -3.06 -1.89 -5.87
CA ILE A 158 -3.99 -2.64 -6.69
C ILE A 158 -3.21 -3.77 -7.35
N ALA A 159 -3.71 -5.00 -7.27
CA ALA A 159 -3.22 -6.07 -8.12
C ALA A 159 -3.71 -5.84 -9.56
N VAL A 160 -2.80 -5.85 -10.53
CA VAL A 160 -3.14 -5.71 -11.97
C VAL A 160 -2.99 -7.03 -12.72
N GLN A 161 -2.43 -8.04 -12.07
CA GLN A 161 -2.43 -9.45 -12.49
C GLN A 161 -2.48 -10.36 -11.26
N PRO A 162 -2.79 -11.66 -11.40
CA PRO A 162 -2.77 -12.61 -10.29
C PRO A 162 -1.38 -12.74 -9.63
N TRP A 163 -1.32 -12.58 -8.31
CA TRP A 163 -0.13 -12.86 -7.50
C TRP A 163 0.12 -14.36 -7.32
N ASN A 164 1.35 -14.71 -6.95
CA ASN A 164 1.73 -16.09 -6.66
C ASN A 164 1.27 -16.49 -5.24
N LEU A 165 0.10 -17.12 -5.14
CA LEU A 165 -0.47 -17.53 -3.85
C LEU A 165 0.38 -18.56 -3.11
N ASN A 166 1.07 -19.47 -3.81
CA ASN A 166 1.93 -20.46 -3.16
C ASN A 166 3.10 -19.78 -2.44
N LEU A 167 3.69 -18.78 -3.09
CA LEU A 167 4.72 -17.95 -2.49
C LEU A 167 4.18 -17.23 -1.25
N LEU A 168 3.05 -16.53 -1.38
CA LEU A 168 2.46 -15.75 -0.29
C LEU A 168 2.09 -16.61 0.92
N ASN A 169 1.41 -17.74 0.70
CA ASN A 169 1.07 -18.71 1.74
C ASN A 169 2.30 -19.31 2.43
N SER A 170 3.41 -19.42 1.69
CA SER A 170 4.67 -19.92 2.26
C SER A 170 5.44 -18.83 3.01
N SER A 171 5.21 -17.55 2.71
CA SER A 171 5.93 -16.41 3.30
C SER A 171 5.41 -15.95 4.65
N ILE A 172 4.17 -16.28 5.01
CA ILE A 172 3.47 -15.70 6.16
C ILE A 172 3.27 -16.71 7.28
N VAL A 173 3.23 -16.23 8.52
CA VAL A 173 2.84 -16.99 9.71
C VAL A 173 1.42 -16.61 10.12
N LEU A 174 0.48 -17.56 9.98
CA LEU A 174 -0.95 -17.37 10.32
C LEU A 174 -1.26 -17.91 11.73
N SER A 175 -2.22 -17.29 12.44
CA SER A 175 -2.72 -17.81 13.72
C SER A 175 -3.32 -19.20 13.56
N GLU A 176 -2.73 -20.16 14.25
CA GLU A 176 -3.28 -21.52 14.38
C GLU A 176 -4.55 -21.42 15.20
N GLU A 177 -5.69 -21.46 14.52
CA GLU A 177 -6.98 -21.99 14.95
C GLU A 177 -8.11 -21.67 13.93
N GLU A 178 -7.91 -20.73 12.99
CA GLU A 178 -8.98 -20.32 12.05
C GLU A 178 -8.58 -20.24 10.56
N LEU A 179 -7.31 -20.46 10.18
CA LEU A 179 -6.77 -20.05 8.87
C LEU A 179 -5.83 -21.08 8.22
N THR A 180 -6.01 -21.40 6.93
CA THR A 180 -5.12 -22.33 6.20
C THR A 180 -4.48 -21.74 4.93
N VAL A 181 -5.15 -20.86 4.18
CA VAL A 181 -4.64 -20.29 2.92
C VAL A 181 -5.22 -18.91 2.56
N ILE A 182 -4.39 -18.07 1.94
CA ILE A 182 -4.75 -16.82 1.26
C ILE A 182 -5.47 -17.17 -0.05
N PRO A 183 -6.72 -16.73 -0.25
CA PRO A 183 -7.46 -16.97 -1.48
C PRO A 183 -6.94 -16.10 -2.63
N GLN A 184 -7.35 -16.45 -3.84
CA GLN A 184 -7.12 -15.57 -4.99
C GLN A 184 -7.88 -14.25 -4.78
N LEU A 185 -7.15 -13.14 -4.85
CA LEU A 185 -7.75 -11.80 -4.79
C LEU A 185 -8.19 -11.34 -6.19
N PRO A 186 -9.25 -10.52 -6.28
CA PRO A 186 -9.61 -9.87 -7.52
C PRO A 186 -8.49 -8.91 -7.97
N TYR A 187 -8.39 -8.68 -9.27
CA TYR A 187 -7.36 -7.85 -9.88
C TYR A 187 -7.92 -7.04 -11.05
N VAL A 188 -7.29 -5.90 -11.34
CA VAL A 188 -7.67 -5.02 -12.44
C VAL A 188 -6.92 -5.44 -13.70
N ASN A 189 -7.55 -6.30 -14.51
CA ASN A 189 -6.97 -6.80 -15.76
C ASN A 189 -7.08 -5.77 -16.89
N MET A 190 -6.28 -4.71 -16.83
CA MET A 190 -6.24 -3.65 -17.84
C MET A 190 -4.81 -3.19 -18.11
N PRO A 191 -4.55 -2.58 -19.28
CA PRO A 191 -3.27 -1.93 -19.53
C PRO A 191 -2.96 -0.90 -18.43
N ARG A 192 -1.73 -0.92 -17.91
CA ARG A 192 -1.29 -0.03 -16.83
C ARG A 192 -1.61 1.44 -17.12
N THR A 193 -1.38 1.89 -18.34
CA THR A 193 -1.64 3.27 -18.79
C THR A 193 -3.11 3.66 -18.61
N VAL A 194 -4.04 2.77 -18.94
CA VAL A 194 -5.48 2.99 -18.77
C VAL A 194 -5.84 3.15 -17.29
N ILE A 195 -5.25 2.33 -16.41
CA ILE A 195 -5.48 2.41 -14.97
C ILE A 195 -4.97 3.76 -14.44
N ILE A 196 -3.75 4.16 -14.84
CA ILE A 196 -3.11 5.41 -14.43
C ILE A 196 -3.93 6.61 -14.87
N GLU A 197 -4.31 6.70 -16.14
CA GLU A 197 -5.08 7.82 -16.69
C GLU A 197 -6.42 8.00 -15.97
N ASN A 198 -7.12 6.89 -15.68
CA ASN A 198 -8.39 6.96 -14.97
C ASN A 198 -8.22 7.31 -13.48
N LEU A 199 -7.17 6.81 -12.81
CA LEU A 199 -6.86 7.20 -11.43
C LEU A 199 -6.48 8.68 -11.34
N LEU A 200 -5.61 9.18 -12.21
CA LEU A 200 -5.23 10.59 -12.26
C LEU A 200 -6.46 11.48 -12.47
N ARG A 201 -7.29 11.15 -13.45
CA ARG A 201 -8.53 11.89 -13.71
C ARG A 201 -9.46 11.87 -12.51
N GLY A 202 -9.76 10.71 -11.93
CA GLY A 202 -10.72 10.59 -10.83
C GLY A 202 -10.23 11.14 -9.50
N LEU A 203 -8.92 11.14 -9.24
CA LEU A 203 -8.35 11.72 -8.03
C LEU A 203 -8.25 13.25 -8.10
N THR A 204 -7.93 13.78 -9.27
CA THR A 204 -7.54 15.19 -9.45
C THR A 204 -8.56 16.02 -10.22
N ASP A 205 -9.61 15.42 -10.78
CA ASP A 205 -10.54 16.05 -11.73
C ASP A 205 -9.81 16.68 -12.93
N ASP A 206 -8.75 16.00 -13.41
CA ASP A 206 -7.80 16.49 -14.42
C ASP A 206 -7.11 17.82 -14.06
N LYS A 207 -7.13 18.21 -12.78
CA LYS A 207 -6.48 19.43 -12.25
C LYS A 207 -5.24 19.06 -11.43
N HIS A 208 -4.17 18.74 -12.15
CA HIS A 208 -2.85 18.54 -11.55
C HIS A 208 -1.76 19.18 -12.40
N THR A 209 -0.63 19.44 -11.76
CA THR A 209 0.61 19.86 -12.43
C THR A 209 1.67 18.76 -12.27
N MET A 210 2.53 18.60 -13.25
CA MET A 210 3.72 17.75 -13.08
C MET A 210 4.72 18.43 -12.14
N THR A 211 5.40 17.64 -11.31
CA THR A 211 6.56 18.12 -10.53
C THR A 211 7.66 18.63 -11.47
N GLY A 212 8.34 19.70 -11.07
CA GLY A 212 9.47 20.23 -11.82
C GLY A 212 10.67 19.27 -11.77
N ARG A 213 11.47 19.24 -12.86
CA ARG A 213 12.62 18.32 -12.96
C ARG A 213 13.64 18.49 -11.82
N GLU A 214 13.90 19.73 -11.42
CA GLU A 214 14.84 20.03 -10.34
C GLU A 214 14.30 19.56 -8.98
N GLU A 215 13.06 19.91 -8.65
CA GLU A 215 12.37 19.45 -7.44
C GLU A 215 12.30 17.93 -7.36
N PHE A 216 11.96 17.26 -8.46
CA PHE A 216 11.97 15.80 -8.55
C PHE A 216 13.34 15.23 -8.19
N ASN A 217 14.41 15.74 -8.81
CA ASN A 217 15.77 15.27 -8.54
C ASN A 217 16.17 15.47 -7.07
N GLU A 218 15.79 16.60 -6.46
CA GLU A 218 16.03 16.84 -5.02
C GLU A 218 15.28 15.86 -4.12
N ILE A 219 14.02 15.56 -4.45
CA ILE A 219 13.21 14.57 -3.72
C ILE A 219 13.87 13.20 -3.83
N ILE A 220 14.24 12.76 -5.03
CA ILE A 220 14.86 11.46 -5.25
C ILE A 220 16.23 11.36 -4.56
N LEU A 221 17.04 12.42 -4.59
CA LEU A 221 18.34 12.44 -3.91
C LEU A 221 18.18 12.31 -2.39
N ALA A 222 17.26 13.08 -1.80
CA ALA A 222 16.97 13.00 -0.36
C ALA A 222 16.40 11.62 0.02
N ALA A 223 15.49 11.07 -0.79
CA ALA A 223 14.92 9.76 -0.57
C ALA A 223 15.95 8.64 -0.65
N ARG A 224 16.88 8.67 -1.61
CA ARG A 224 17.97 7.68 -1.69
C ARG A 224 18.88 7.73 -0.47
N LYS A 225 19.19 8.93 0.02
CA LYS A 225 19.95 9.10 1.26
C LYS A 225 19.19 8.47 2.44
N LEU A 226 17.91 8.83 2.63
CA LEU A 226 17.07 8.28 3.69
C LEU A 226 16.88 6.76 3.57
N ALA A 227 16.78 6.22 2.35
CA ALA A 227 16.74 4.78 2.11
C ALA A 227 18.03 4.10 2.60
N SER A 228 19.19 4.69 2.30
CA SER A 228 20.49 4.17 2.72
C SER A 228 20.79 4.33 4.21
N GLU A 229 20.07 5.20 4.92
CA GLU A 229 20.27 5.49 6.35
C GLU A 229 19.22 4.81 7.24
N LYS A 230 18.01 4.57 6.72
CA LYS A 230 16.87 4.05 7.46
C LYS A 230 16.17 2.88 6.76
N HIS A 231 15.46 3.12 5.65
CA HIS A 231 14.53 2.11 5.08
C HIS A 231 15.21 0.81 4.67
N GLY A 232 16.45 0.88 4.19
CA GLY A 232 17.28 -0.28 3.82
C GLY A 232 18.10 -0.87 4.96
N LYS A 233 17.82 -0.51 6.22
CA LYS A 233 18.56 -1.03 7.38
C LYS A 233 17.76 -2.06 8.15
N ASP A 234 18.47 -3.09 8.61
CA ASP A 234 17.88 -4.13 9.44
C ASP A 234 17.28 -3.58 10.74
N HIS A 235 17.88 -2.55 11.36
CA HIS A 235 17.33 -1.98 12.58
C HIS A 235 15.89 -1.49 12.35
N TRP A 236 15.65 -0.72 11.29
CA TRP A 236 14.32 -0.22 10.93
C TRP A 236 13.37 -1.35 10.57
N ILE A 237 13.81 -2.35 9.80
CA ILE A 237 12.99 -3.51 9.46
C ILE A 237 12.55 -4.25 10.73
N ASN A 238 13.37 -4.26 11.78
CA ASN A 238 13.11 -4.96 13.03
C ASN A 238 12.45 -4.10 14.14
N GLU A 239 12.15 -2.82 13.91
CA GLU A 239 11.55 -1.89 14.90
C GLU A 239 10.07 -2.16 15.28
N GLY A 240 9.47 -3.24 14.76
CA GLY A 240 8.09 -3.62 15.07
C GLY A 240 7.88 -4.10 16.51
N ARG A 241 6.62 -4.40 16.88
CA ARG A 241 6.32 -5.03 18.17
C ARG A 241 7.08 -6.35 18.32
N SER A 242 7.64 -6.59 19.51
CA SER A 242 8.15 -7.92 19.86
C SER A 242 6.99 -8.91 19.96
N THR A 243 7.26 -10.19 19.76
CA THR A 243 6.28 -11.29 19.91
C THR A 243 5.58 -11.28 21.28
N GLU A 244 6.30 -10.88 22.33
CA GLU A 244 5.75 -10.73 23.69
C GLU A 244 4.80 -9.53 23.81
N GLN A 245 5.13 -8.39 23.18
CA GLN A 245 4.30 -7.19 23.18
C GLN A 245 3.10 -7.29 22.23
N SER A 246 3.20 -8.11 21.19
CA SER A 246 2.09 -8.45 20.32
C SER A 246 1.22 -9.57 20.88
N GLY A 247 1.45 -10.09 22.09
CA GLY A 247 0.61 -11.16 22.66
C GLY A 247 0.60 -12.44 21.81
N GLY A 248 1.63 -12.67 20.99
CA GLY A 248 1.65 -13.75 20.01
C GLY A 248 0.68 -13.56 18.83
N HIS A 249 0.14 -12.37 18.63
CA HIS A 249 -0.80 -12.08 17.54
C HIS A 249 -0.10 -12.21 16.18
N LYS A 250 -0.33 -13.37 15.56
CA LYS A 250 -0.14 -13.67 14.15
C LYS A 250 -1.21 -12.91 13.33
N LEU A 251 -1.02 -12.71 12.02
CA LEU A 251 -1.93 -11.92 11.16
C LEU A 251 -3.43 -12.29 11.37
N PHE A 252 -4.26 -11.27 11.63
CA PHE A 252 -5.68 -11.44 11.94
C PHE A 252 -6.56 -11.64 10.69
N THR A 253 -7.64 -12.43 10.85
CA THR A 253 -8.73 -12.68 9.88
C THR A 253 -9.37 -11.40 9.32
N ASN A 254 -9.50 -10.37 10.16
CA ASN A 254 -10.08 -9.07 9.81
C ASN A 254 -9.00 -7.98 9.62
N GLY A 255 -7.72 -8.33 9.45
CA GLY A 255 -6.66 -7.35 9.23
C GLY A 255 -6.82 -6.52 7.95
N GLY A 256 -6.49 -5.23 8.02
CA GLY A 256 -6.42 -4.35 6.87
C GLY A 256 -5.20 -4.63 5.99
N PHE A 257 -5.44 -5.42 4.93
CA PHE A 257 -4.75 -5.45 3.64
C PHE A 257 -3.77 -6.62 3.31
N CYS A 258 -3.75 -6.96 2.01
CA CYS A 258 -3.16 -8.11 1.26
C CYS A 258 -3.59 -9.52 1.66
N PHE A 259 -4.06 -9.77 2.88
CA PHE A 259 -4.42 -11.11 3.32
C PHE A 259 -5.72 -11.07 4.14
N CYS A 260 -6.87 -10.91 3.47
CA CYS A 260 -8.07 -11.51 4.06
C CYS A 260 -7.97 -13.01 3.79
N VAL A 261 -8.00 -13.80 4.85
CA VAL A 261 -7.81 -15.25 4.78
C VAL A 261 -9.17 -15.89 5.04
N THR A 262 -9.56 -16.87 4.24
CA THR A 262 -10.86 -17.57 4.35
C THR A 262 -10.78 -18.70 5.37
N ARG A 263 -11.87 -18.96 6.10
CA ARG A 263 -11.99 -20.08 7.06
C ARG A 263 -11.90 -21.43 6.32
N GLY A 264 -11.20 -22.39 6.92
CA GLY A 264 -10.84 -23.68 6.30
C GLY A 264 -11.99 -24.61 5.91
N ASP A 265 -13.24 -24.30 6.30
CA ASP A 265 -14.41 -25.18 6.09
C ASP A 265 -15.51 -24.57 5.18
N GLU A 266 -15.33 -23.36 4.64
CA GLU A 266 -16.27 -22.84 3.63
C GLU A 266 -15.81 -23.23 2.22
N PRO A 267 -16.67 -23.92 1.43
CA PRO A 267 -16.32 -24.22 0.05
C PRO A 267 -16.14 -22.90 -0.72
N LEU A 268 -15.05 -22.83 -1.49
CA LEU A 268 -14.86 -21.83 -2.53
C LEU A 268 -15.98 -22.04 -3.57
N LEU A 269 -17.08 -21.30 -3.43
CA LEU A 269 -18.15 -21.19 -4.42
C LEU A 269 -17.82 -20.12 -5.45
#